data_AF-A0A1U7Z4D5-F1
#
_entry.id   AF-A0A1U7Z4D5-F1
#
_cell.length_a   1.000
_cell.length_b   1.000
_cell.length_c   1.000
_cell.angle_alpha   90.00
_cell.angle_beta   90.00
_cell.angle_gamma   90.00
#
_symmetry.space_group_name_H-M   'P 1'
#
loop_
_entity.id
_entity.type
_entity.pdbx_description
1 polymer ?
#
loop_
_entity_poly.entity_id
_entity_poly.type
_entity_poly.pdbx_seq_one_letter_code
_entity_poly.pdbx_strand_id
1 'polypeptide(L)'
;MALQVVLLLFLLSSFCTATAASSSSSSVKSVEAKPNCPDKCGKITVPYPFGFGHDPNCYRDGFKLSCNHTVTPPKLLIASADMIIFEGTDQDGFYKRSADKVMEVKEISLLEGQLHVYSFVDYNCNNHSLFVSPNTSSILMWLGRTSFTYSDTRNMFTVIGCDSQAYNRYTNNETSGWYGTLQYGCQVSCSEKEETLSGNYSGMGFCQTTIPKGVKIFERKMEILDNSSSDFSPCAYSFIADKERYNFSVADLSGFDFYRRNRGMVPTILDWAIENDSCENITMRNSTTYACGNNTHCYKSPNGLG
;
A
#
# COMPACT_ATOMS: atom_id res chain seq x y z
N MET A 1 51.13 42.95 22.83
CA MET A 1 49.88 42.20 22.54
C MET A 1 49.45 42.23 21.07
N ALA A 2 50.21 42.83 20.13
CA ALA A 2 49.89 42.79 18.69
C ALA A 2 50.56 41.63 17.94
N LEU A 3 51.64 41.05 18.48
CA LEU A 3 52.43 40.02 17.80
C LEU A 3 51.88 38.59 17.95
N GLN A 4 51.04 38.34 18.96
CA GLN A 4 50.38 37.03 19.18
C GLN A 4 49.11 36.84 18.34
N VAL A 5 48.50 37.93 17.84
CA VAL A 5 47.26 37.86 17.04
C VAL A 5 47.56 37.54 15.56
N VAL A 6 48.71 37.97 15.04
CA VAL A 6 49.11 37.71 13.65
C VAL A 6 49.47 36.23 13.42
N LEU A 7 50.01 35.54 14.44
CA LEU A 7 50.39 34.12 14.32
C LEU A 7 49.20 33.15 14.25
N LEU A 8 48.01 33.56 14.74
CA LEU A 8 46.80 32.74 14.72
C LEU A 8 46.02 32.84 13.40
N LEU A 9 46.24 33.88 12.60
CA LEU A 9 45.58 34.07 11.30
C LEU A 9 46.29 33.35 10.15
N PHE A 10 47.57 32.99 10.30
CA PHE A 10 48.34 32.24 9.29
C PHE A 10 48.23 30.71 9.40
N LEU A 11 47.57 30.18 10.44
CA LEU A 11 47.39 28.73 10.63
C LEU A 11 46.04 28.18 10.10
N LEU A 12 45.18 29.03 9.52
CA LEU A 12 43.87 28.62 8.96
C LEU A 12 43.85 28.52 7.43
N SER A 13 44.98 28.70 6.74
CA SER A 13 45.02 28.74 5.26
C SER A 13 45.72 27.54 4.61
N SER A 14 45.77 26.36 5.26
CA SER A 14 46.43 25.20 4.66
C SER A 14 45.58 23.93 4.75
N PHE A 15 45.40 23.32 3.57
CA PHE A 15 44.72 22.05 3.26
C PHE A 15 43.19 22.06 3.15
N CYS A 16 42.70 22.65 2.07
CA CYS A 16 41.53 22.11 1.36
C CYS A 16 41.97 21.69 -0.04
N THR A 17 42.74 20.61 -0.14
CA THR A 17 42.93 19.92 -1.41
C THR A 17 41.61 19.25 -1.77
N ALA A 18 40.86 19.85 -2.67
CA ALA A 18 39.72 19.21 -3.31
C ALA A 18 40.23 18.01 -4.11
N THR A 19 40.34 16.85 -3.46
CA THR A 19 40.34 15.59 -4.18
C THR A 19 38.98 15.50 -4.85
N ALA A 20 38.94 15.75 -6.16
CA ALA A 20 37.81 15.36 -6.99
C ALA A 20 37.63 13.86 -6.80
N ALA A 21 36.69 13.48 -5.94
CA ALA A 21 36.18 12.12 -5.92
C ALA A 21 35.63 11.90 -7.33
N SER A 22 36.35 11.11 -8.12
CA SER A 22 35.82 10.55 -9.34
C SER A 22 34.60 9.73 -8.93
N SER A 23 33.42 10.33 -9.02
CA SER A 23 32.17 9.61 -8.95
C SER A 23 32.17 8.66 -10.14
N SER A 24 32.63 7.43 -9.92
CA SER A 24 32.35 6.34 -10.81
C SER A 24 30.83 6.21 -10.82
N SER A 25 30.19 6.83 -11.82
CA SER A 25 28.82 6.50 -12.15
C SER A 25 28.85 5.05 -12.61
N SER A 26 28.71 4.13 -11.67
CA SER A 26 28.27 2.78 -11.97
C SER A 26 26.93 2.96 -12.67
N SER A 27 26.93 2.85 -13.99
CA SER A 27 25.72 2.73 -14.78
C SER A 27 25.00 1.51 -14.23
N VAL A 28 23.99 1.74 -13.38
CA VAL A 28 23.04 0.71 -13.00
C VAL A 28 22.50 0.20 -14.33
N LYS A 29 22.81 -1.06 -14.68
CA LYS A 29 22.20 -1.72 -15.83
C LYS A 29 20.70 -1.51 -15.68
N SER A 30 20.06 -0.93 -16.69
CA SER A 30 18.61 -0.81 -16.77
C SER A 30 18.02 -2.17 -16.43
N VAL A 31 17.24 -2.24 -15.35
CA VAL A 31 16.51 -3.46 -15.05
C VAL A 31 15.41 -3.52 -16.10
N GLU A 32 15.65 -4.37 -17.09
CA GLU A 32 14.82 -4.48 -18.29
C GLU A 32 13.81 -5.61 -18.15
N ALA A 33 12.72 -5.49 -18.90
CA ALA A 33 11.85 -6.63 -19.14
C ALA A 33 12.64 -7.76 -19.82
N LYS A 34 12.12 -8.98 -19.75
CA LYS A 34 12.74 -10.11 -20.46
C LYS A 34 12.76 -9.83 -21.98
N PRO A 35 13.77 -10.30 -22.74
CA PRO A 35 13.83 -10.08 -24.18
C PRO A 35 12.53 -10.51 -24.89
N ASN A 36 12.06 -9.67 -25.82
CA ASN A 36 10.80 -9.83 -26.56
C ASN A 36 9.51 -9.67 -25.74
N CYS A 37 9.61 -9.21 -24.48
CA CYS A 37 8.45 -8.90 -23.66
C CYS A 37 8.15 -7.40 -23.63
N PRO A 38 6.88 -7.02 -23.50
CA PRO A 38 6.51 -5.62 -23.27
C PRO A 38 7.17 -5.08 -22.00
N ASP A 39 7.80 -3.91 -22.11
CA ASP A 39 8.58 -3.28 -21.03
C ASP A 39 7.92 -2.02 -20.46
N LYS A 40 6.84 -1.52 -21.08
CA LYS A 40 6.16 -0.28 -20.67
C LYS A 40 4.65 -0.36 -20.77
N CYS A 41 3.97 0.16 -19.76
CA CYS A 41 2.54 0.44 -19.78
C CYS A 41 2.31 1.92 -19.49
N GLY A 42 1.93 2.68 -20.51
CA GLY A 42 1.86 4.14 -20.40
C GLY A 42 3.24 4.75 -20.10
N LYS A 43 3.40 5.32 -18.91
CA LYS A 43 4.67 5.91 -18.44
C LYS A 43 5.46 4.99 -17.49
N ILE A 44 4.92 3.84 -17.14
CA ILE A 44 5.51 2.94 -16.15
C ILE A 44 6.36 1.89 -16.87
N THR A 45 7.65 1.82 -16.52
CA THR A 45 8.52 0.72 -16.92
C THR A 45 8.21 -0.51 -16.08
N VAL A 46 8.08 -1.67 -16.73
CA VAL A 46 7.74 -2.95 -16.11
C VAL A 46 8.95 -3.89 -16.22
N PRO A 47 9.79 -3.97 -15.17
CA PRO A 47 10.97 -4.83 -15.15
C PRO A 47 10.62 -6.27 -14.77
N TYR A 48 11.45 -7.25 -15.17
CA TYR A 48 11.37 -8.61 -14.60
C TYR A 48 11.64 -8.56 -13.07
N PRO A 49 10.92 -9.30 -12.21
CA PRO A 49 10.03 -10.45 -12.49
C PRO A 49 8.60 -10.10 -12.89
N PHE A 50 8.24 -8.81 -12.91
CA PHE A 50 6.94 -8.35 -13.38
C PHE A 50 6.83 -8.46 -14.90
N GLY A 51 5.60 -8.55 -15.38
CA GLY A 51 5.33 -8.54 -16.81
C GLY A 51 3.85 -8.68 -17.11
N PHE A 52 3.50 -8.49 -18.37
CA PHE A 52 2.14 -8.57 -18.89
C PHE A 52 2.16 -9.07 -20.34
N GLY A 53 0.98 -9.36 -20.87
CA GLY A 53 0.81 -9.93 -22.21
C GLY A 53 0.37 -11.39 -22.19
N HIS A 54 0.31 -11.99 -23.38
CA HIS A 54 -0.18 -13.37 -23.56
C HIS A 54 0.90 -14.43 -23.31
N ASP A 55 2.18 -14.08 -23.45
CA ASP A 55 3.28 -15.02 -23.23
C ASP A 55 3.56 -15.18 -21.72
N PRO A 56 3.33 -16.37 -21.14
CA PRO A 56 3.63 -16.62 -19.73
C PRO A 56 5.12 -16.54 -19.41
N ASN A 57 6.02 -16.56 -20.41
CA ASN A 57 7.45 -16.40 -20.19
C ASN A 57 7.86 -14.97 -19.82
N CYS A 58 6.96 -13.98 -19.99
CA CYS A 58 7.27 -12.57 -19.77
C CYS A 58 7.17 -12.11 -18.32
N TYR A 59 6.68 -12.95 -17.42
CA TYR A 59 6.60 -12.68 -15.99
C TYR A 59 6.93 -13.94 -15.21
N ARG A 60 7.23 -13.79 -13.92
CA ARG A 60 7.28 -14.92 -12.99
C ARG A 60 5.88 -15.16 -12.40
N ASP A 61 5.58 -16.40 -12.04
CA ASP A 61 4.34 -16.73 -11.32
C ASP A 61 4.21 -15.85 -10.06
N GLY A 62 3.00 -15.32 -9.83
CA GLY A 62 2.73 -14.35 -8.76
C GLY A 62 3.04 -12.88 -9.08
N PHE A 63 3.70 -12.59 -10.22
CA PHE A 63 4.09 -11.24 -10.65
C PHE A 63 3.38 -10.74 -11.92
N LYS A 64 2.36 -11.45 -12.38
CA LYS A 64 1.58 -11.06 -13.56
C LYS A 64 0.82 -9.75 -13.34
N LEU A 65 0.99 -8.81 -14.26
CA LEU A 65 0.25 -7.56 -14.35
C LEU A 65 -0.62 -7.52 -15.63
N SER A 66 -1.44 -6.48 -15.78
CA SER A 66 -2.12 -6.17 -17.04
C SER A 66 -1.98 -4.70 -17.36
N CYS A 67 -1.83 -4.39 -18.64
CA CYS A 67 -1.90 -3.04 -19.15
C CYS A 67 -3.26 -2.80 -19.78
N ASN A 68 -4.07 -1.94 -19.17
CA ASN A 68 -5.34 -1.53 -19.73
C ASN A 68 -5.15 -0.42 -20.77
N HIS A 69 -5.27 -0.80 -22.05
CA HIS A 69 -5.18 0.10 -23.19
C HIS A 69 -6.52 0.74 -23.61
N THR A 70 -7.63 0.42 -22.93
CA THR A 70 -8.95 1.02 -23.22
C THR A 70 -9.10 2.44 -22.67
N VAL A 71 -8.13 2.88 -21.86
CA VAL A 71 -8.06 4.21 -21.26
C VAL A 71 -6.79 4.94 -21.71
N THR A 72 -6.86 6.27 -21.81
CA THR A 72 -5.75 7.11 -22.24
C THR A 72 -5.37 8.09 -21.11
N PRO A 73 -4.13 8.06 -20.58
CA PRO A 73 -3.06 7.10 -20.91
C PRO A 73 -3.36 5.67 -20.39
N PRO A 74 -2.71 4.63 -20.97
CA PRO A 74 -2.86 3.26 -20.48
C PRO A 74 -2.52 3.12 -19.00
N LYS A 75 -3.27 2.26 -18.30
CA LYS A 75 -3.11 2.03 -16.87
C LYS A 75 -2.55 0.63 -16.59
N LEU A 76 -1.53 0.56 -15.75
CA LEU A 76 -0.99 -0.71 -15.26
C LEU A 76 -1.82 -1.17 -14.06
N LEU A 77 -2.21 -2.44 -14.06
CA LEU A 77 -3.10 -3.03 -13.07
C LEU A 77 -2.48 -4.31 -12.50
N ILE A 78 -2.72 -4.58 -11.22
CA ILE A 78 -2.51 -5.92 -10.67
C ILE A 78 -3.57 -6.83 -11.27
N ALA A 79 -3.19 -7.62 -12.26
CA ALA A 79 -4.11 -8.51 -12.98
C ALA A 79 -3.67 -9.97 -12.90
N SER A 80 -3.06 -10.33 -11.78
CA SER A 80 -3.04 -11.72 -11.38
C SER A 80 -4.50 -12.14 -11.23
N ALA A 81 -4.89 -13.22 -11.93
CA ALA A 81 -6.19 -13.88 -11.75
C ALA A 81 -6.41 -14.34 -10.29
N ASP A 82 -5.36 -14.21 -9.49
CA ASP A 82 -5.19 -14.70 -8.15
C ASP A 82 -5.29 -13.59 -7.10
N MET A 83 -5.29 -12.30 -7.50
CA MET A 83 -5.89 -11.25 -6.67
C MET A 83 -7.40 -11.35 -6.79
N ILE A 84 -8.08 -11.45 -5.65
CA ILE A 84 -9.54 -11.55 -5.62
C ILE A 84 -10.07 -10.46 -4.72
N ILE A 85 -10.95 -9.63 -5.29
CA ILE A 85 -11.68 -8.62 -4.56
C ILE A 85 -13.13 -9.06 -4.49
N PHE A 86 -13.69 -9.03 -3.29
CA PHE A 86 -15.11 -9.25 -3.10
C PHE A 86 -15.79 -7.98 -2.58
N GLU A 87 -17.04 -7.83 -2.97
CA GLU A 87 -17.93 -6.76 -2.51
C GLU A 87 -19.20 -7.37 -1.93
N GLY A 88 -19.70 -6.77 -0.86
CA GLY A 88 -20.97 -7.12 -0.25
C GLY A 88 -21.58 -5.94 0.50
N THR A 89 -22.86 -6.06 0.82
CA THR A 89 -23.53 -5.23 1.81
C THR A 89 -23.78 -6.08 3.06
N ASP A 90 -23.74 -5.47 4.24
CA ASP A 90 -23.91 -6.19 5.52
C ASP A 90 -25.28 -6.89 5.65
N GLN A 91 -26.24 -6.59 4.76
CA GLN A 91 -27.59 -7.15 4.82
C GLN A 91 -27.66 -8.64 4.45
N ASP A 92 -26.72 -9.15 3.66
CA ASP A 92 -26.77 -10.54 3.16
C ASP A 92 -25.62 -11.43 3.66
N GLY A 93 -24.51 -10.85 4.14
CA GLY A 93 -23.33 -11.63 4.57
C GLY A 93 -22.66 -12.44 3.44
N PHE A 94 -23.08 -12.26 2.18
CA PHE A 94 -22.55 -12.94 1.00
C PHE A 94 -21.71 -11.98 0.15
N TYR A 95 -20.39 -12.18 0.22
CA TYR A 95 -19.41 -11.55 -0.66
C TYR A 95 -19.55 -12.07 -2.10
N LYS A 96 -19.67 -11.16 -3.06
CA LYS A 96 -19.62 -11.47 -4.51
C LYS A 96 -18.28 -11.03 -5.08
N ARG A 97 -17.69 -11.85 -5.96
CA ARG A 97 -16.44 -11.47 -6.65
C ARG A 97 -16.70 -10.22 -7.49
N SER A 98 -15.91 -9.18 -7.28
CA SER A 98 -15.94 -7.97 -8.08
C SER A 98 -15.06 -8.15 -9.32
N ALA A 99 -15.66 -8.03 -10.50
CA ALA A 99 -14.93 -8.05 -11.77
C ALA A 99 -14.32 -6.68 -12.12
N ASP A 100 -14.91 -5.60 -11.57
CA ASP A 100 -14.57 -4.22 -11.95
C ASP A 100 -13.53 -3.58 -11.02
N LYS A 101 -13.39 -4.09 -9.79
CA LYS A 101 -12.35 -3.60 -8.86
C LYS A 101 -11.02 -4.31 -9.12
N VAL A 102 -10.06 -3.52 -9.59
CA VAL A 102 -8.66 -3.94 -9.78
C VAL A 102 -7.74 -2.83 -9.27
N MET A 103 -6.68 -3.19 -8.55
CA MET A 103 -5.71 -2.22 -8.04
C MET A 103 -4.86 -1.65 -9.18
N GLU A 104 -4.80 -0.33 -9.26
CA GLU A 104 -3.94 0.38 -10.21
C GLU A 104 -2.52 0.49 -9.66
N VAL A 105 -1.54 0.04 -10.44
CA VAL A 105 -0.10 0.21 -10.15
C VAL A 105 0.33 1.58 -10.66
N LYS A 106 1.01 2.35 -9.79
CA LYS A 106 1.60 3.65 -10.14
C LYS A 106 3.09 3.60 -10.37
N GLU A 107 3.78 2.75 -9.63
CA GLU A 107 5.23 2.71 -9.60
C GLU A 107 5.70 1.34 -9.09
N ILE A 108 6.79 0.85 -9.67
CA ILE A 108 7.48 -0.37 -9.25
C ILE A 108 8.85 0.06 -8.75
N SER A 109 9.06 -0.04 -7.43
CA SER A 109 10.34 0.25 -6.78
C SER A 109 11.10 -1.06 -6.56
N LEU A 110 12.06 -1.33 -7.45
CA LEU A 110 12.84 -2.57 -7.38
C LEU A 110 13.78 -2.62 -6.19
N LEU A 111 14.45 -1.51 -5.91
CA LEU A 111 15.45 -1.43 -4.85
C LEU A 111 14.83 -1.55 -3.46
N GLU A 112 13.63 -1.02 -3.29
CA GLU A 112 12.89 -1.08 -2.03
C GLU A 112 12.08 -2.37 -1.90
N GLY A 113 11.93 -3.14 -2.98
CA GLY A 113 11.04 -4.31 -2.99
C GLY A 113 9.57 -3.92 -2.85
N GLN A 114 9.18 -2.76 -3.40
CA GLN A 114 7.87 -2.15 -3.19
C GLN A 114 7.10 -1.91 -4.49
N LEU A 115 5.79 -2.07 -4.41
CA LEU A 115 4.82 -1.80 -5.47
C LEU A 115 3.83 -0.75 -4.97
N HIS A 116 3.78 0.40 -5.64
CA HIS A 116 2.93 1.50 -5.22
C HIS A 116 1.62 1.40 -5.96
N VAL A 117 0.51 1.26 -5.22
CA VAL A 117 -0.81 1.00 -5.79
C VAL A 117 -1.86 1.95 -5.24
N TYR A 118 -3.03 1.93 -5.88
CA TYR A 118 -4.26 2.44 -5.29
C TYR A 118 -5.13 1.28 -4.81
N SER A 119 -5.39 1.23 -3.50
CA SER A 119 -6.31 0.27 -2.88
C SER A 119 -7.66 0.92 -2.56
N PHE A 120 -8.68 0.12 -2.24
CA PHE A 120 -10.05 0.59 -2.10
C PHE A 120 -10.41 1.00 -0.69
N VAL A 121 -11.22 2.06 -0.58
CA VAL A 121 -11.79 2.58 0.67
C VAL A 121 -13.12 1.90 0.94
N ASP A 122 -13.34 1.45 2.18
CA ASP A 122 -14.68 1.09 2.66
C ASP A 122 -15.36 2.29 3.32
N TYR A 123 -16.68 2.35 3.25
CA TYR A 123 -17.48 3.40 3.84
C TYR A 123 -18.73 2.87 4.54
N ASN A 124 -19.15 3.57 5.58
CA ASN A 124 -20.44 3.38 6.22
C ASN A 124 -21.06 4.76 6.48
N CYS A 125 -22.20 5.02 5.84
CA CYS A 125 -22.91 6.28 5.89
C CYS A 125 -24.28 6.12 6.54
N ASN A 126 -24.65 7.12 7.33
CA ASN A 126 -25.96 7.15 7.98
C ASN A 126 -27.08 7.33 6.95
N ASN A 127 -28.25 6.74 7.24
CA ASN A 127 -29.44 6.78 6.38
C ASN A 127 -29.95 8.20 6.08
N HIS A 128 -29.59 9.20 6.88
CA HIS A 128 -29.89 10.61 6.62
C HIS A 128 -29.10 11.20 5.45
N SER A 129 -28.07 10.49 4.97
CA SER A 129 -27.31 10.83 3.76
C SER A 129 -28.15 10.49 2.53
N LEU A 130 -29.13 11.34 2.20
CA LEU A 130 -30.14 11.15 1.14
C LEU A 130 -29.60 10.94 -0.30
N PHE A 131 -28.30 10.71 -0.49
CA PHE A 131 -27.62 10.64 -1.79
C PHE A 131 -26.60 9.50 -1.95
N VAL A 132 -26.45 8.59 -0.98
CA VAL A 132 -25.50 7.44 -1.08
C VAL A 132 -26.27 6.13 -1.00
N SER A 133 -26.30 5.37 -2.09
CA SER A 133 -26.91 4.05 -2.19
C SER A 133 -25.99 3.09 -2.96
N PRO A 134 -25.55 1.95 -2.39
CA PRO A 134 -25.77 1.54 -1.00
C PRO A 134 -25.05 2.47 -0.01
N ASN A 135 -25.61 2.64 1.19
CA ASN A 135 -25.05 3.51 2.23
C ASN A 135 -23.86 2.87 2.97
N THR A 136 -23.62 1.58 2.78
CA THR A 136 -22.45 0.87 3.29
C THR A 136 -21.74 0.12 2.18
N SER A 137 -20.43 -0.05 2.33
CA SER A 137 -19.63 -0.97 1.52
C SER A 137 -18.86 -1.93 2.43
N SER A 138 -18.72 -3.17 1.96
CA SER A 138 -17.81 -4.14 2.53
C SER A 138 -16.94 -4.72 1.43
N ILE A 139 -15.64 -4.41 1.46
CA ILE A 139 -14.66 -4.83 0.46
C ILE A 139 -13.62 -5.73 1.12
N LEU A 140 -13.55 -6.97 0.66
CA LEU A 140 -12.47 -7.91 1.00
C LEU A 140 -11.41 -7.86 -0.11
N MET A 141 -10.18 -7.48 0.25
CA MET A 141 -9.04 -7.47 -0.67
C MET A 141 -8.09 -8.63 -0.35
N TRP A 142 -7.96 -9.60 -1.25
CA TRP A 142 -7.13 -10.80 -1.06
C TRP A 142 -5.95 -10.87 -2.04
N LEU A 143 -4.74 -10.91 -1.50
CA LEU A 143 -3.46 -11.04 -2.21
C LEU A 143 -2.81 -12.43 -2.05
N GLY A 144 -3.49 -13.40 -1.42
CA GLY A 144 -2.86 -14.64 -0.92
C GLY A 144 -2.23 -15.54 -1.97
N ARG A 145 -2.61 -15.39 -3.24
CA ARG A 145 -2.06 -16.15 -4.35
C ARG A 145 -1.10 -15.33 -5.24
N THR A 146 -0.79 -14.11 -4.80
CA THR A 146 0.21 -13.24 -5.42
C THR A 146 1.50 -13.24 -4.59
N SER A 147 2.58 -12.77 -5.19
CA SER A 147 3.84 -12.51 -4.49
C SER A 147 3.86 -11.16 -3.75
N PHE A 148 2.68 -10.59 -3.48
CA PHE A 148 2.50 -9.30 -2.83
C PHE A 148 1.95 -9.44 -1.41
N THR A 149 2.41 -8.57 -0.53
CA THR A 149 1.97 -8.44 0.87
C THR A 149 1.78 -6.97 1.20
N TYR A 150 0.81 -6.61 2.04
CA TYR A 150 0.68 -5.21 2.48
C TYR A 150 1.86 -4.84 3.36
N SER A 151 2.56 -3.75 3.04
CA SER A 151 3.74 -3.32 3.79
C SER A 151 3.36 -2.80 5.19
N ASP A 152 3.80 -3.47 6.26
CA ASP A 152 3.57 -3.04 7.65
C ASP A 152 4.43 -1.86 8.10
N THR A 153 5.50 -1.58 7.36
CA THR A 153 6.38 -0.45 7.66
C THR A 153 5.92 0.84 6.99
N ARG A 154 5.26 0.74 5.84
CA ARG A 154 4.79 1.88 5.04
C ARG A 154 3.32 2.20 5.24
N ASN A 155 2.46 1.19 5.43
CA ASN A 155 1.03 1.44 5.54
C ASN A 155 0.55 1.50 6.99
N MET A 156 -0.51 2.29 7.21
CA MET A 156 -1.29 2.27 8.43
C MET A 156 -2.74 1.94 8.13
N PHE A 157 -3.35 1.15 9.02
CA PHE A 157 -4.79 0.96 9.03
C PHE A 157 -5.44 2.23 9.57
N THR A 158 -6.27 2.87 8.76
CA THR A 158 -6.84 4.19 9.02
C THR A 158 -8.35 4.11 9.08
N VAL A 159 -8.92 4.77 10.09
CA VAL A 159 -10.35 5.03 10.21
C VAL A 159 -10.55 6.53 10.31
N ILE A 160 -11.47 7.06 9.53
CA ILE A 160 -11.94 8.45 9.63
C ILE A 160 -13.46 8.47 9.76
N GLY A 161 -13.98 9.45 10.46
CA GLY A 161 -15.39 9.57 10.79
C GLY A 161 -15.59 9.83 12.28
N CYS A 162 -16.83 9.99 12.70
CA CYS A 162 -17.19 10.13 14.11
C CYS A 162 -17.93 8.90 14.61
N ASP A 163 -17.74 8.59 15.89
CA ASP A 163 -18.44 7.54 16.64
C ASP A 163 -18.54 6.22 15.88
N SER A 164 -17.39 5.81 15.34
CA SER A 164 -17.26 4.69 14.44
C SER A 164 -16.05 3.86 14.82
N GLN A 165 -16.10 2.56 14.56
CA GLN A 165 -14.94 1.70 14.65
C GLN A 165 -14.81 0.86 13.40
N ALA A 166 -13.57 0.50 13.10
CA ALA A 166 -13.31 -0.53 12.12
C ALA A 166 -12.23 -1.47 12.64
N TYR A 167 -12.36 -2.74 12.29
CA TYR A 167 -11.35 -3.74 12.57
C TYR A 167 -11.15 -4.64 11.36
N ASN A 168 -9.91 -5.07 11.19
CA ASN A 168 -9.55 -6.06 10.21
C ASN A 168 -9.70 -7.46 10.80
N ARG A 169 -10.41 -8.33 10.08
CA ARG A 169 -10.51 -9.75 10.42
C ARG A 169 -9.45 -10.52 9.63
N TYR A 170 -8.45 -11.08 10.32
CA TYR A 170 -7.48 -11.97 9.68
C TYR A 170 -7.27 -13.27 10.46
N THR A 171 -7.35 -14.39 9.76
CA THR A 171 -7.07 -15.73 10.30
C THR A 171 -5.66 -16.12 9.87
N ASN A 172 -4.77 -16.35 10.83
CA ASN A 172 -3.39 -16.79 10.57
C ASN A 172 -3.27 -18.30 10.25
N ASN A 173 -4.33 -19.09 10.44
CA ASN A 173 -4.32 -20.54 10.26
C ASN A 173 -5.58 -21.04 9.54
N GLU A 174 -5.38 -21.83 8.48
CA GLU A 174 -6.44 -22.61 7.82
C GLU A 174 -7.10 -23.65 8.76
N THR A 175 -6.50 -23.93 9.92
CA THR A 175 -6.93 -24.98 10.88
C THR A 175 -7.72 -24.48 12.10
N SER A 176 -7.79 -23.18 12.36
CA SER A 176 -8.59 -22.64 13.47
C SER A 176 -9.90 -22.08 12.96
N GLY A 177 -10.97 -22.89 13.01
CA GLY A 177 -12.33 -22.41 12.79
C GLY A 177 -12.67 -21.22 13.70
N TRP A 178 -13.49 -20.29 13.19
CA TRP A 178 -14.17 -19.08 13.74
C TRP A 178 -13.60 -18.30 14.95
N TYR A 179 -12.93 -18.92 15.91
CA TYR A 179 -12.47 -18.39 17.20
C TYR A 179 -11.00 -17.94 17.26
N GLY A 180 -10.21 -18.13 16.19
CA GLY A 180 -8.77 -17.77 16.14
C GLY A 180 -8.45 -16.48 15.39
N THR A 181 -9.38 -15.51 15.31
CA THR A 181 -9.14 -14.30 14.53
C THR A 181 -8.36 -13.26 15.35
N LEU A 182 -7.13 -12.95 14.91
CA LEU A 182 -6.46 -11.73 15.34
C LEU A 182 -7.20 -10.54 14.70
N GLN A 183 -7.68 -9.65 15.55
CA GLN A 183 -8.30 -8.40 15.14
C GLN A 183 -7.39 -7.25 15.51
N TYR A 184 -7.02 -6.45 14.53
CA TYR A 184 -6.45 -5.13 14.76
C TYR A 184 -7.42 -4.12 14.16
N GLY A 185 -7.62 -3.02 14.87
CA GLY A 185 -8.61 -2.04 14.49
C GLY A 185 -8.35 -0.73 15.18
N CYS A 186 -9.16 0.26 14.83
CA CYS A 186 -9.25 1.45 15.63
C CYS A 186 -10.69 1.96 15.70
N GLN A 187 -10.97 2.61 16.83
CA GLN A 187 -12.18 3.33 17.12
C GLN A 187 -11.89 4.84 17.07
N VAL A 188 -12.83 5.58 16.51
CA VAL A 188 -12.86 7.04 16.47
C VAL A 188 -14.11 7.54 17.18
N SER A 189 -13.93 8.58 17.98
CA SER A 189 -14.99 9.33 18.64
C SER A 189 -14.70 10.83 18.46
N CYS A 190 -15.76 11.63 18.37
CA CYS A 190 -15.64 13.08 18.19
C CYS A 190 -16.20 13.82 19.41
N SER A 191 -15.52 14.86 19.88
CA SER A 191 -16.16 15.89 20.71
C SER A 191 -16.83 16.95 19.83
N GLU A 192 -17.54 17.91 20.41
CA GLU A 192 -18.25 18.96 19.66
C GLU A 192 -17.35 19.64 18.60
N LYS A 193 -17.95 20.06 17.48
CA LYS A 193 -17.29 20.54 16.25
C LYS A 193 -16.20 21.60 16.47
N GLU A 194 -16.31 22.38 17.54
CA GLU A 194 -15.40 23.50 17.86
C GLU A 194 -14.05 23.04 18.42
N GLU A 195 -14.00 21.93 19.16
CA GLU A 195 -12.74 21.37 19.69
C GLU A 195 -11.96 20.61 18.62
N THR A 196 -12.66 19.98 17.66
CA THR A 196 -12.08 19.23 16.53
C THR A 196 -11.20 20.10 15.64
N LEU A 197 -11.43 21.42 15.61
CA LEU A 197 -10.69 22.40 14.80
C LEU A 197 -9.38 22.88 15.45
N SER A 198 -9.14 22.53 16.72
CA SER A 198 -8.04 23.06 17.54
C SER A 198 -6.74 22.23 17.51
N GLY A 199 -6.72 21.11 16.77
CA GLY A 199 -5.48 20.38 16.45
C GLY A 199 -4.97 19.41 17.53
N ASN A 200 -5.81 19.00 18.48
CA ASN A 200 -5.43 18.03 19.50
C ASN A 200 -5.77 16.59 19.02
N TYR A 201 -4.78 15.68 18.98
CA TYR A 201 -4.86 14.37 18.27
C TYR A 201 -5.89 13.37 18.81
N SER A 202 -6.49 13.62 19.98
CA SER A 202 -7.55 12.79 20.56
C SER A 202 -8.89 13.51 20.41
N GLY A 203 -9.77 13.02 19.53
CA GLY A 203 -11.12 13.58 19.30
C GLY A 203 -11.37 14.17 17.91
N MET A 204 -10.44 14.03 16.94
CA MET A 204 -10.54 14.66 15.61
C MET A 204 -11.28 13.84 14.54
N GLY A 205 -11.91 12.72 14.89
CA GLY A 205 -12.57 11.84 13.91
C GLY A 205 -11.59 11.09 13.01
N PHE A 206 -10.38 10.82 13.50
CA PHE A 206 -9.34 10.07 12.79
C PHE A 206 -8.59 9.18 13.77
N CYS A 207 -8.30 7.95 13.34
CA CYS A 207 -7.39 7.07 14.04
C CYS A 207 -6.58 6.20 13.08
N GLN A 208 -5.35 5.89 13.48
CA GLN A 208 -4.50 4.93 12.81
C GLN A 208 -3.94 3.87 13.77
N THR A 209 -3.74 2.66 13.24
CA THR A 209 -2.97 1.61 13.90
C THR A 209 -2.06 0.89 12.91
N THR A 210 -1.01 0.27 13.41
CA THR A 210 -0.09 -0.53 12.62
C THR A 210 -0.75 -1.83 12.17
N ILE A 211 -0.37 -2.33 10.99
CA ILE A 211 -0.79 -3.65 10.54
C ILE A 211 0.26 -4.71 10.94
N PRO A 212 -0.14 -5.95 11.24
CA PRO A 212 0.81 -7.04 11.44
C PRO A 212 1.64 -7.35 10.20
N LYS A 213 2.82 -7.95 10.40
CA LYS A 213 3.63 -8.50 9.31
C LYS A 213 2.92 -9.64 8.59
N GLY A 214 3.14 -9.76 7.28
CA GLY A 214 2.63 -10.88 6.48
C GLY A 214 1.16 -10.79 6.09
N VAL A 215 0.50 -9.65 6.31
CA VAL A 215 -0.92 -9.48 5.97
C VAL A 215 -1.10 -9.50 4.44
N LYS A 216 -1.86 -10.49 3.96
CA LYS A 216 -2.29 -10.62 2.56
C LYS A 216 -3.81 -10.52 2.36
N ILE A 217 -4.58 -10.65 3.43
CA ILE A 217 -6.05 -10.51 3.39
C ILE A 217 -6.41 -9.27 4.17
N PHE A 218 -7.24 -8.45 3.58
CA PHE A 218 -7.77 -7.28 4.23
C PHE A 218 -9.30 -7.28 4.12
N GLU A 219 -9.95 -7.89 5.12
CA GLU A 219 -11.40 -7.85 5.33
C GLU A 219 -11.72 -6.86 6.47
N ARG A 220 -12.35 -5.73 6.15
CA ARG A 220 -12.75 -4.75 7.16
C ARG A 220 -14.19 -4.97 7.56
N LYS A 221 -14.46 -4.85 8.85
CA LYS A 221 -15.80 -4.62 9.36
C LYS A 221 -15.86 -3.24 9.98
N MET A 222 -16.85 -2.47 9.55
CA MET A 222 -17.11 -1.13 10.07
C MET A 222 -18.40 -1.14 10.87
N GLU A 223 -18.37 -0.52 12.05
CA GLU A 223 -19.51 -0.42 12.94
C GLU A 223 -19.64 1.03 13.38
N ILE A 224 -20.87 1.56 13.33
CA ILE A 224 -21.22 2.86 13.89
C ILE A 224 -21.65 2.62 15.33
N LEU A 225 -20.99 3.30 16.27
CA LEU A 225 -21.16 3.12 17.71
C LEU A 225 -22.30 3.98 18.27
N ASP A 226 -22.55 5.14 17.67
CA ASP A 226 -23.69 5.99 18.02
C ASP A 226 -24.36 6.59 16.78
N ASN A 227 -25.69 6.48 16.73
CA ASN A 227 -26.53 7.07 15.69
C ASN A 227 -26.91 8.53 15.98
N SER A 228 -26.45 9.10 17.09
CA SER A 228 -26.54 10.54 17.40
C SER A 228 -25.60 11.37 16.49
N SER A 229 -25.60 11.03 15.21
CA SER A 229 -24.63 11.46 14.21
C SER A 229 -24.41 12.95 14.28
N SER A 230 -23.15 13.34 14.48
CA SER A 230 -22.74 14.69 14.18
C SER A 230 -23.07 14.94 12.70
N ASP A 231 -23.97 15.89 12.40
CA ASP A 231 -24.31 16.33 11.03
C ASP A 231 -23.05 16.66 10.21
N PHE A 232 -21.95 16.95 10.90
CA PHE A 232 -20.64 17.22 10.34
C PHE A 232 -19.90 16.00 9.76
N SER A 233 -20.17 14.78 10.24
CA SER A 233 -19.52 13.54 9.79
C SER A 233 -20.55 12.44 9.48
N PRO A 234 -21.35 12.59 8.41
CA PRO A 234 -22.43 11.65 8.09
C PRO A 234 -21.95 10.28 7.55
N CYS A 235 -20.66 10.18 7.21
CA CYS A 235 -20.01 8.95 6.76
C CYS A 235 -18.72 8.70 7.54
N ALA A 236 -18.43 7.43 7.80
CA ALA A 236 -17.14 6.95 8.24
C ALA A 236 -16.47 6.14 7.12
N TYR A 237 -15.15 6.13 7.10
CA TYR A 237 -14.33 5.41 6.13
C TYR A 237 -13.26 4.56 6.80
N SER A 238 -12.93 3.43 6.19
CA SER A 238 -11.83 2.57 6.63
C SER A 238 -10.97 2.09 5.47
N PHE A 239 -9.65 2.24 5.61
CA PHE A 239 -8.70 1.93 4.55
C PHE A 239 -7.29 1.67 5.06
N ILE A 240 -6.45 1.14 4.18
CA ILE A 240 -5.02 0.96 4.40
C ILE A 240 -4.27 1.92 3.48
N ALA A 241 -3.47 2.83 4.03
CA ALA A 241 -2.79 3.84 3.24
C ALA A 241 -1.33 4.01 3.63
N ASP A 242 -0.51 4.39 2.65
CA ASP A 242 0.88 4.80 2.86
C ASP A 242 0.91 6.04 3.76
N LYS A 243 1.56 5.90 4.93
CA LYS A 243 1.65 6.95 5.94
C LYS A 243 2.40 8.19 5.47
N GLU A 244 3.16 8.09 4.39
CA GLU A 244 3.89 9.21 3.79
C GLU A 244 3.08 9.94 2.70
N ARG A 245 1.99 9.33 2.20
CA ARG A 245 1.18 9.89 1.10
C ARG A 245 -0.23 10.29 1.50
N TYR A 246 -0.76 9.73 2.59
CA TYR A 246 -2.04 10.14 3.14
C TYR A 246 -1.87 10.98 4.40
N ASN A 247 -2.43 12.19 4.37
CA ASN A 247 -2.57 13.06 5.55
C ASN A 247 -4.05 13.34 5.77
N PHE A 248 -4.50 13.15 6.99
CA PHE A 248 -5.86 13.48 7.38
C PHE A 248 -6.12 14.99 7.25
N SER A 249 -7.31 15.32 6.75
CA SER A 249 -7.85 16.67 6.78
C SER A 249 -9.25 16.64 7.39
N VAL A 250 -9.61 17.66 8.15
CA VAL A 250 -10.97 17.85 8.68
C VAL A 250 -12.01 17.88 7.54
N ALA A 251 -11.61 18.27 6.33
CA ALA A 251 -12.46 18.20 5.14
C ALA A 251 -12.82 16.77 4.72
N ASP A 252 -12.08 15.75 5.17
CA ASP A 252 -12.35 14.34 4.90
C ASP A 252 -13.59 13.84 5.65
N LEU A 253 -14.01 14.53 6.71
CA LEU A 253 -15.24 14.22 7.46
C LEU A 253 -16.50 14.73 6.76
N SER A 254 -16.36 15.65 5.80
CA SER A 254 -17.49 16.32 5.16
C SER A 254 -18.22 15.41 4.16
N GLY A 255 -19.44 15.02 4.49
CA GLY A 255 -20.34 14.37 3.54
C GLY A 255 -19.76 13.07 2.97
N PHE A 256 -19.95 12.89 1.65
CA PHE A 256 -19.33 11.79 0.89
C PHE A 256 -18.07 12.23 0.11
N ASP A 257 -17.49 13.38 0.46
CA ASP A 257 -16.49 14.05 -0.36
C ASP A 257 -15.15 13.31 -0.39
N PHE A 258 -14.73 12.72 0.72
CA PHE A 258 -13.50 11.93 0.77
C PHE A 258 -13.50 10.78 -0.23
N TYR A 259 -14.59 10.01 -0.28
CA TYR A 259 -14.71 8.92 -1.23
C TYR A 259 -14.75 9.44 -2.67
N ARG A 260 -15.57 10.47 -2.94
CA ARG A 260 -15.72 11.03 -4.29
C ARG A 260 -14.44 11.66 -4.84
N ARG A 261 -13.76 12.49 -4.04
CA ARG A 261 -12.53 13.20 -4.47
C ARG A 261 -11.40 12.24 -4.79
N ASN A 262 -11.35 11.11 -4.07
CA ASN A 262 -10.34 10.08 -4.23
C ASN A 262 -10.81 8.93 -5.13
N ARG A 263 -12.01 9.01 -5.71
CA ARG A 263 -12.62 7.94 -6.53
C ARG A 263 -12.67 6.60 -5.82
N GLY A 264 -12.88 6.62 -4.50
CA GLY A 264 -12.97 5.44 -3.64
C GLY A 264 -11.64 4.71 -3.43
N MET A 265 -10.50 5.36 -3.66
CA MET A 265 -9.18 4.74 -3.58
C MET A 265 -8.18 5.56 -2.78
N VAL A 266 -7.15 4.92 -2.21
CA VAL A 266 -6.06 5.59 -1.49
C VAL A 266 -4.71 5.00 -1.87
N PRO A 267 -3.61 5.77 -1.77
CA PRO A 267 -2.27 5.26 -2.03
C PRO A 267 -1.89 4.20 -0.99
N THR A 268 -1.41 3.05 -1.45
CA THR A 268 -1.03 1.90 -0.62
C THR A 268 0.27 1.31 -1.15
N ILE A 269 1.13 0.82 -0.26
CA ILE A 269 2.38 0.13 -0.62
C ILE A 269 2.22 -1.37 -0.44
N LEU A 270 2.57 -2.15 -1.45
CA LEU A 270 2.73 -3.59 -1.32
C LEU A 270 4.22 -3.92 -1.32
N ASP A 271 4.67 -4.71 -0.35
CA ASP A 271 5.98 -5.34 -0.43
C ASP A 271 5.87 -6.57 -1.33
N TRP A 272 6.93 -6.89 -2.05
CA TRP A 272 6.99 -8.09 -2.88
C TRP A 272 8.27 -8.89 -2.61
N ALA A 273 8.17 -10.21 -2.74
CA ALA A 273 9.28 -11.12 -2.57
C ALA A 273 9.12 -12.30 -3.51
N ILE A 274 10.24 -12.91 -3.90
CA ILE A 274 10.19 -14.17 -4.64
C ILE A 274 10.06 -15.30 -3.60
N GLU A 275 8.82 -15.74 -3.39
CA GLU A 275 8.49 -16.74 -2.37
C GLU A 275 9.06 -18.13 -2.70
N ASN A 276 9.26 -18.94 -1.66
CA ASN A 276 9.84 -20.30 -1.74
C ASN A 276 11.30 -20.35 -2.21
N ASP A 277 11.99 -19.21 -2.24
CA ASP A 277 13.41 -19.12 -2.48
C ASP A 277 14.07 -18.41 -1.28
N SER A 278 15.34 -18.70 -1.01
CA SER A 278 16.08 -17.97 0.01
C SER A 278 17.46 -17.61 -0.48
N CYS A 279 17.97 -16.45 -0.06
CA CYS A 279 19.29 -16.00 -0.47
C CYS A 279 20.42 -16.93 -0.02
N GLU A 280 20.17 -17.79 0.96
CA GLU A 280 21.14 -18.70 1.58
C GLU A 280 21.20 -20.06 0.88
N ASN A 281 20.23 -20.39 0.03
CA ASN A 281 20.13 -21.71 -0.60
C ASN A 281 21.08 -21.84 -1.80
N ILE A 282 22.39 -21.83 -1.53
CA ILE A 282 23.48 -21.85 -2.53
C ILE A 282 23.32 -23.02 -3.52
N THR A 283 22.76 -24.15 -3.07
CA THR A 283 22.52 -25.35 -3.89
C THR A 283 21.52 -25.10 -5.02
N MET A 284 20.61 -24.13 -4.87
CA MET A 284 19.63 -23.78 -5.89
C MET A 284 20.19 -22.86 -6.98
N ARG A 285 21.38 -22.24 -6.83
CA ARG A 285 21.95 -21.34 -7.87
C ARG A 285 22.10 -21.97 -9.25
N ASN A 286 22.25 -23.30 -9.29
CA ASN A 286 22.35 -24.07 -10.53
C ASN A 286 20.99 -24.64 -11.00
N SER A 287 19.93 -24.47 -10.22
CA SER A 287 18.57 -24.85 -10.57
C SER A 287 17.98 -23.83 -11.54
N THR A 288 17.23 -24.33 -12.53
CA THR A 288 16.45 -23.49 -13.44
C THR A 288 15.29 -22.76 -12.74
N THR A 289 14.96 -23.15 -11.51
CA THR A 289 13.88 -22.55 -10.70
C THR A 289 14.34 -21.40 -9.81
N TYR A 290 15.64 -21.28 -9.57
CA TYR A 290 16.21 -20.24 -8.70
C TYR A 290 16.14 -18.89 -9.38
N ALA A 291 15.72 -17.88 -8.63
CA ALA A 291 15.45 -16.57 -9.22
C ALA A 291 16.71 -15.79 -9.60
N CYS A 292 17.78 -15.96 -8.84
CA CYS A 292 18.97 -15.14 -8.97
C CYS A 292 20.01 -15.83 -9.87
N GLY A 293 20.17 -15.34 -11.10
CA GLY A 293 21.20 -15.78 -12.04
C GLY A 293 22.51 -14.99 -11.96
N ASN A 294 23.32 -15.05 -13.02
CA ASN A 294 24.55 -14.27 -13.12
C ASN A 294 24.30 -12.76 -13.04
N ASN A 295 25.10 -12.04 -12.24
CA ASN A 295 24.99 -10.59 -11.99
C ASN A 295 23.68 -10.15 -11.32
N THR A 296 23.04 -11.03 -10.56
CA THR A 296 21.89 -10.69 -9.72
C THR A 296 22.29 -10.72 -8.25
N HIS A 297 21.63 -9.90 -7.44
CA HIS A 297 21.81 -9.84 -5.99
C HIS A 297 20.51 -10.20 -5.29
N CYS A 298 20.58 -11.14 -4.35
CA CYS A 298 19.45 -11.53 -3.52
C CYS A 298 19.46 -10.73 -2.22
N TYR A 299 18.30 -10.19 -1.85
CA TYR A 299 18.07 -9.50 -0.59
C TYR A 299 16.96 -10.20 0.17
N LYS A 300 17.12 -10.33 1.50
CA LYS A 300 16.07 -10.91 2.35
C LYS A 300 14.88 -9.96 2.39
N SER A 301 13.67 -10.47 2.17
CA SER A 301 12.47 -9.65 2.31
C SER A 301 12.26 -9.29 3.79
N PRO A 302 12.05 -8.01 4.12
CA PRO A 302 11.77 -7.62 5.50
C PRO A 302 10.38 -8.10 5.97
N ASN A 303 9.47 -8.37 5.02
CA ASN A 303 8.03 -8.52 5.24
C ASN A 303 7.36 -9.66 4.43
N GLY A 304 8.11 -10.46 3.69
CA GLY A 304 7.63 -11.58 2.87
C GLY A 304 8.17 -12.96 3.28
N LEU A 305 7.70 -14.02 2.60
CA LEU A 305 8.13 -15.41 2.77
C LEU A 305 9.32 -15.78 1.85
N GLY A 306 10.34 -14.91 1.75
CA GLY A 306 11.51 -15.06 0.88
C GLY A 306 12.69 -14.18 1.27
#